data_AF-A0A530L973-F1
#
_entry.id   AF-A0A530L973-F1
#
_cell.length_a   1.000
_cell.length_b   1.000
_cell.length_c   1.000
_cell.angle_alpha   90.00
_cell.angle_beta   90.00
_cell.angle_gamma   90.00
#
_symmetry.space_group_name_H-M   'P 1'
#
loop_
_entity.id
_entity.type
_entity.pdbx_description
1 polymer ?
#
loop_
_entity_poly.entity_id
_entity_poly.type
_entity_poly.pdbx_seq_one_letter_code
_entity_poly.pdbx_strand_id
1 'polypeptide(L)'
;MLPFLNEWASRPKDALIHTSIFAALLFASIFLHELAHAWIGRRQGVATDRIELYLFGGLTRFKRAAAPSPAWARIAIAGPLANVALAAFFAAAYYLVFGELIPVAPERPFGWLPSRSAGPLEWTLWIGALLNVSLIVLNI
;
A
#
# COMPACT_ATOMS: atom_id res chain seq x y z
N MET A 1 -19.35 20.47 -2.16
CA MET A 1 -19.54 19.01 -2.31
C MET A 1 -18.17 18.34 -2.24
N LEU A 2 -18.00 17.29 -1.43
CA LEU A 2 -16.70 16.60 -1.34
C LEU A 2 -16.32 16.00 -2.71
N PRO A 3 -15.04 16.00 -3.12
CA PRO A 3 -14.62 15.55 -4.44
C PRO A 3 -15.14 14.16 -4.81
N PHE A 4 -15.16 13.23 -3.84
CA PHE A 4 -15.67 11.87 -4.05
C PHE A 4 -17.17 11.86 -4.37
N LEU A 5 -17.99 12.61 -3.61
CA LEU A 5 -19.44 12.68 -3.85
C LEU A 5 -19.73 13.24 -5.24
N ASN A 6 -18.90 14.19 -5.69
CA ASN A 6 -19.01 14.77 -7.02
C ASN A 6 -18.66 13.77 -8.13
N GLU A 7 -17.64 12.95 -7.94
CA GLU A 7 -17.30 11.89 -8.89
C GLU A 7 -18.39 10.83 -8.99
N TRP A 8 -18.93 10.37 -7.86
CA TRP A 8 -20.04 9.42 -7.82
C TRP A 8 -21.32 9.96 -8.49
N ALA A 9 -21.59 11.27 -8.36
CA ALA A 9 -22.74 11.91 -8.97
C ALA A 9 -22.57 12.19 -10.48
N SER A 10 -21.34 12.49 -10.93
CA SER A 10 -21.08 12.95 -12.31
C SER A 10 -20.48 11.88 -13.22
N ARG A 11 -19.72 10.93 -12.66
CA ARG A 11 -18.95 9.89 -13.38
C ARG A 11 -18.92 8.58 -12.58
N PRO A 12 -20.07 7.90 -12.41
CA PRO A 12 -20.17 6.70 -11.57
C PRO A 12 -19.30 5.54 -12.05
N LYS A 13 -19.01 5.44 -13.36
CA LYS A 13 -18.11 4.41 -13.92
C LYS A 13 -16.67 4.61 -13.43
N ASP A 14 -16.15 5.83 -13.51
CA ASP A 14 -14.79 6.16 -13.06
C ASP A 14 -14.67 5.94 -11.56
N ALA A 15 -15.68 6.36 -10.79
CA ALA A 15 -15.74 6.13 -9.35
C ALA A 15 -15.68 4.63 -8.98
N LEU A 16 -16.42 3.77 -9.69
CA LEU A 16 -16.36 2.32 -9.50
C LEU A 16 -14.99 1.74 -9.84
N ILE A 17 -14.36 2.21 -10.92
CA ILE A 17 -13.01 1.76 -11.32
C ILE A 17 -11.99 2.13 -10.24
N HIS A 18 -11.94 3.40 -9.85
CA HIS A 18 -11.01 3.91 -8.84
C HIS A 18 -11.19 3.18 -7.49
N THR A 19 -12.43 3.04 -7.02
CA THR A 19 -12.69 2.35 -5.75
C THR A 19 -12.36 0.86 -5.80
N SER A 20 -12.61 0.18 -6.93
CA SER A 20 -12.23 -1.22 -7.11
C SER A 20 -10.71 -1.42 -7.13
N ILE A 21 -9.99 -0.55 -7.83
CA ILE A 21 -8.52 -0.54 -7.87
C ILE A 21 -7.97 -0.31 -6.45
N PHE A 22 -8.49 0.68 -5.74
CA PHE A 22 -8.06 0.96 -4.36
C PHE A 22 -8.27 -0.24 -3.44
N ALA A 23 -9.45 -0.87 -3.48
CA ALA A 23 -9.74 -2.04 -2.67
C ALA A 23 -8.79 -3.21 -2.98
N ALA A 24 -8.50 -3.45 -4.26
CA ALA A 24 -7.55 -4.49 -4.69
C ALA A 24 -6.12 -4.20 -4.21
N LEU A 25 -5.65 -2.95 -4.36
CA LEU A 25 -4.34 -2.53 -3.88
C LEU A 25 -4.21 -2.64 -2.36
N LEU A 26 -5.23 -2.18 -1.61
CA LEU A 26 -5.27 -2.28 -0.15
C LEU A 26 -5.13 -3.74 0.29
N PHE A 27 -5.96 -4.62 -0.27
CA PHE A 27 -5.93 -6.04 0.08
C PHE A 27 -4.60 -6.70 -0.28
N ALA A 28 -4.07 -6.43 -1.48
CA ALA A 28 -2.80 -6.99 -1.93
C ALA A 28 -1.62 -6.50 -1.07
N SER A 29 -1.58 -5.21 -0.72
CA SER A 29 -0.54 -4.63 0.14
C SER A 29 -0.56 -5.24 1.54
N ILE A 30 -1.72 -5.28 2.21
CA ILE A 30 -1.85 -5.89 3.53
C ILE A 30 -1.46 -7.38 3.48
N PHE A 31 -1.88 -8.09 2.43
CA PHE A 31 -1.49 -9.49 2.29
C PHE A 31 0.02 -9.66 2.12
N LEU A 32 0.68 -8.83 1.30
CA LEU A 32 2.13 -8.88 1.13
C LEU A 32 2.88 -8.45 2.41
N HIS A 33 2.33 -7.51 3.18
CA HIS A 33 2.82 -7.12 4.50
C HIS A 33 2.87 -8.32 5.46
N GLU A 34 1.73 -8.99 5.64
CA GLU A 34 1.64 -10.17 6.50
C GLU A 34 2.46 -11.34 5.98
N LEU A 35 2.52 -11.51 4.65
CA LEU A 35 3.35 -12.53 4.04
C LEU A 35 4.83 -12.31 4.34
N ALA A 36 5.29 -11.05 4.41
CA ALA A 36 6.67 -10.73 4.78
C ALA A 36 6.96 -11.10 6.24
N HIS A 37 6.04 -10.83 7.17
CA HIS A 37 6.14 -11.31 8.55
C HIS A 37 6.25 -12.83 8.62
N ALA A 38 5.36 -13.53 7.92
CA ALA A 38 5.37 -14.99 7.87
C ALA A 38 6.65 -15.56 7.26
N TRP A 39 7.15 -14.94 6.19
CA TRP A 39 8.36 -15.36 5.50
C TRP A 39 9.61 -15.19 6.35
N ILE A 40 9.78 -14.03 7.00
CA ILE A 40 10.89 -13.82 7.92
C ILE A 40 10.75 -14.70 9.16
N GLY A 41 9.54 -14.90 9.68
CA GLY A 41 9.27 -15.83 10.77
C GLY A 41 9.80 -17.23 10.47
N ARG A 42 9.45 -17.78 9.30
CA ARG A 42 9.96 -19.07 8.83
C ARG A 42 11.48 -19.11 8.75
N ARG A 43 12.11 -18.05 8.24
CA ARG A 43 13.58 -17.95 8.16
C ARG A 43 14.26 -17.87 9.53
N GLN A 44 13.58 -17.36 10.55
CA GLN A 44 14.06 -17.32 11.93
C GLN A 44 13.68 -18.58 12.74
N GLY A 45 13.13 -19.62 12.09
CA GLY A 45 12.71 -20.86 12.77
C GLY A 45 11.38 -20.75 13.52
N VAL A 46 10.62 -19.67 13.32
CA VAL A 46 9.30 -19.45 13.91
C VAL A 46 8.23 -19.93 12.93
N ALA A 47 7.58 -21.05 13.25
CA ALA A 47 6.55 -21.61 12.37
C ALA A 47 5.30 -20.71 12.34
N THR A 48 4.92 -20.26 11.15
CA THR A 48 3.62 -19.60 10.91
C THR A 48 2.50 -20.63 10.89
N ASP A 49 1.42 -20.36 11.60
CA ASP A 49 0.20 -21.18 11.62
C ASP A 49 -0.73 -20.77 10.47
N ARG A 50 -1.10 -19.47 10.42
CA ARG A 50 -1.99 -18.90 9.40
C ARG A 50 -1.85 -17.38 9.30
N ILE A 51 -2.28 -16.83 8.17
CA ILE A 51 -2.45 -15.39 7.95
C ILE A 51 -3.95 -15.12 7.93
N GLU A 52 -4.40 -14.20 8.79
CA GLU A 52 -5.79 -13.77 8.85
C GLU A 52 -5.87 -12.36 8.24
N LEU A 53 -6.76 -12.17 7.28
CA LEU A 53 -7.02 -10.86 6.67
C LEU A 53 -8.40 -10.38 7.09
N TYR A 54 -8.46 -9.15 7.57
CA TYR A 54 -9.66 -8.49 8.03
C TYR A 54 -9.86 -7.17 7.28
N LEU A 55 -11.06 -6.60 7.40
CA LEU A 55 -11.36 -5.31 6.79
C LEU A 55 -10.46 -4.16 7.32
N PHE A 56 -9.92 -4.32 8.54
CA PHE A 56 -9.10 -3.32 9.22
C PHE A 56 -7.60 -3.64 9.23
N GLY A 57 -7.13 -4.66 8.50
CA GLY A 57 -5.71 -5.04 8.50
C GLY A 57 -5.49 -6.55 8.38
N GLY A 58 -4.26 -6.98 8.67
CA GLY A 58 -3.86 -8.38 8.69
C GLY A 58 -3.34 -8.82 10.06
N LEU A 59 -3.27 -10.13 10.27
CA LEU A 59 -2.56 -10.71 11.40
C LEU A 59 -1.93 -12.05 11.03
N THR A 60 -0.61 -12.11 11.13
CA THR A 60 0.15 -13.36 11.05
C THR A 60 0.19 -14.06 12.40
N ARG A 61 -0.41 -15.25 12.50
CA ARG A 61 -0.34 -16.08 13.71
C ARG A 61 0.85 -17.03 13.64
N PHE A 62 1.70 -16.97 14.65
CA PHE A 62 2.82 -17.89 14.83
C PHE A 62 2.44 -19.01 15.80
N LYS A 63 2.96 -20.21 15.56
CA LYS A 63 2.86 -21.32 16.53
C LYS A 63 3.61 -20.92 17.80
N ARG A 64 3.13 -21.40 18.95
CA ARG A 64 3.69 -21.10 20.27
C ARG A 64 5.11 -21.67 20.36
N ALA A 65 6.09 -20.86 19.95
CA ALA A 65 7.50 -21.21 19.91
C ALA A 65 8.30 -20.09 20.59
N ALA A 66 9.29 -20.47 21.39
CA ALA A 66 10.21 -19.51 21.98
C ALA A 66 11.23 -19.10 20.90
N ALA A 67 11.03 -17.96 20.25
CA ALA A 67 12.04 -17.38 19.38
C ALA A 67 12.98 -16.47 20.19
N PRO A 68 14.29 -16.44 19.90
CA PRO A 68 15.21 -15.48 20.48
C PRO A 68 14.74 -14.03 20.25
N SER A 69 14.97 -13.13 21.21
CA SER A 69 14.56 -11.71 21.12
C SER A 69 14.91 -11.01 19.79
N PRO A 70 16.12 -11.20 19.19
CA PRO A 70 16.45 -10.59 17.91
C PRO A 70 15.62 -11.08 16.72
N ALA A 71 15.07 -12.31 16.80
CA ALA A 71 14.21 -12.84 15.75
C ALA A 71 12.89 -12.06 15.67
N TRP A 72 12.29 -11.74 16.82
CA TRP A 72 11.04 -10.96 16.86
C TRP A 72 11.19 -9.56 16.30
N ALA A 73 12.32 -8.89 16.54
CA ALA A 73 12.59 -7.57 15.95
C ALA A 73 12.66 -7.64 14.41
N ARG A 74 13.32 -8.67 13.86
CA ARG A 74 13.40 -8.89 12.40
C ARG A 74 12.04 -9.22 11.79
N ILE A 75 11.25 -10.03 12.50
CA ILE A 75 9.88 -10.36 12.07
C ILE A 75 9.06 -9.08 12.05
N ALA A 76 9.05 -8.29 13.13
CA ALA A 76 8.24 -7.08 13.26
C ALA A 76 8.56 -6.00 12.21
N ILE A 77 9.80 -5.88 11.76
CA ILE A 77 10.14 -4.89 10.71
C ILE A 77 9.88 -5.41 9.28
N ALA A 78 9.63 -6.72 9.10
CA ALA A 78 9.48 -7.33 7.78
C ALA A 78 8.27 -6.78 6.99
N GLY A 79 7.11 -6.65 7.62
CA GLY A 79 5.90 -6.07 7.03
C GLY A 79 6.10 -4.62 6.58
N PRO A 80 6.53 -3.71 7.48
CA PRO A 80 6.87 -2.34 7.10
C PRO A 80 7.88 -2.24 5.95
N LEU A 81 8.92 -3.10 5.92
CA LEU A 81 9.88 -3.11 4.81
C LEU A 81 9.26 -3.56 3.49
N ALA A 82 8.30 -4.49 3.51
CA ALA A 82 7.54 -4.86 2.32
C ALA A 82 6.72 -3.67 1.80
N ASN A 83 6.05 -2.93 2.69
CA ASN A 83 5.33 -1.72 2.31
C ASN A 83 6.27 -0.62 1.80
N VAL A 84 7.48 -0.46 2.36
CA VAL A 84 8.51 0.45 1.83
C VAL A 84 8.89 0.07 0.40
N ALA A 85 9.13 -1.22 0.15
CA ALA A 85 9.48 -1.72 -1.18
C ALA A 85 8.34 -1.49 -2.19
N LEU A 86 7.08 -1.71 -1.77
CA LEU A 86 5.91 -1.44 -2.61
C LEU A 86 5.73 0.06 -2.88
N ALA A 87 5.86 0.91 -1.85
CA ALA A 87 5.78 2.36 -2.02
C ALA A 87 6.84 2.86 -3.00
N ALA A 88 8.08 2.39 -2.86
CA ALA A 88 9.18 2.71 -3.77
C ALA A 88 8.92 2.20 -5.19
N PHE A 89 8.39 0.98 -5.34
CA PHE A 89 8.03 0.41 -6.63
C PHE A 89 6.96 1.24 -7.35
N PHE A 90 5.87 1.57 -6.68
CA PHE A 90 4.79 2.37 -7.25
C PHE A 90 5.25 3.79 -7.60
N ALA A 91 6.03 4.44 -6.72
CA ALA A 91 6.60 5.75 -6.98
C ALA A 91 7.58 5.73 -8.16
N ALA A 92 8.50 4.76 -8.20
CA ALA A 92 9.44 4.62 -9.30
C ALA A 92 8.70 4.35 -10.62
N ALA A 93 7.72 3.45 -10.63
CA ALA A 93 6.89 3.20 -11.81
C ALA A 93 6.15 4.47 -12.27
N TYR A 94 5.62 5.26 -11.34
CA TYR A 94 4.99 6.54 -11.66
C TYR A 94 5.97 7.48 -12.37
N TYR A 95 7.15 7.69 -11.80
CA TYR A 95 8.16 8.57 -12.40
C TYR A 95 8.73 8.03 -13.71
N LEU A 96 8.83 6.71 -13.89
CA LEU A 96 9.32 6.13 -15.15
C LEU A 96 8.30 6.27 -16.29
N VAL A 97 7.00 6.21 -15.99
CA VAL A 97 5.93 6.26 -17.00
C VAL A 97 5.45 7.69 -17.26
N PHE A 98 5.41 8.54 -16.22
CA PHE A 98 4.83 9.88 -16.24
C PHE A 98 5.83 10.99 -15.85
N GLY A 99 7.13 10.66 -15.77
CA GLY A 99 8.19 11.58 -15.31
C GLY A 99 8.50 12.77 -16.22
N GLU A 100 7.88 12.84 -17.40
CA GLU A 100 7.90 14.03 -18.25
C GLU A 100 6.49 14.66 -18.29
N LEU A 101 6.41 15.99 -18.08
CA LEU A 101 5.22 16.88 -18.24
C LEU A 101 4.41 17.31 -17.00
N ILE A 102 5.01 17.38 -15.80
CA ILE A 102 4.49 18.32 -14.79
C ILE A 102 5.64 19.23 -14.35
N PRO A 103 5.72 20.49 -14.86
CA PRO A 103 6.39 21.54 -14.10
C PRO A 103 5.74 21.49 -12.72
N VAL A 104 6.51 21.14 -11.68
CA VAL A 104 6.07 21.27 -10.30
C VAL A 104 5.77 22.75 -10.12
N ALA A 105 4.52 23.14 -10.37
CA ALA A 105 4.08 24.52 -10.24
C ALA A 105 4.25 24.83 -8.75
N PRO A 106 5.24 25.65 -8.35
CA PRO A 106 5.57 25.87 -6.95
C PRO A 106 4.37 26.49 -6.19
N GLU A 107 3.44 27.05 -6.95
CA GLU A 107 2.31 27.86 -6.52
C GLU A 107 1.12 27.07 -5.95
N ARG A 108 1.04 25.75 -6.17
CA ARG A 108 -0.13 24.95 -5.75
C ARG A 108 0.18 24.13 -4.50
N PRO A 109 -0.52 24.37 -3.37
CA PRO A 109 -0.59 23.39 -2.30
C PRO A 109 -1.07 22.08 -2.91
N PHE A 110 -0.33 20.99 -2.67
CA PHE A 110 -0.62 19.67 -3.22
C PHE A 110 -0.40 19.47 -4.73
N GLY A 111 0.54 20.19 -5.36
CA GLY A 111 0.95 19.95 -6.76
C GLY A 111 1.52 18.54 -7.06
N TRP A 112 1.74 17.74 -6.02
CA TRP A 112 2.08 16.31 -6.09
C TRP A 112 0.85 15.40 -6.20
N LEU A 113 -0.38 15.92 -6.10
CA LEU A 113 -1.60 15.18 -6.43
C LEU A 113 -1.71 15.04 -7.96
N PRO A 114 -2.15 13.87 -8.49
CA PRO A 114 -2.44 13.73 -9.90
C PRO A 114 -3.49 14.76 -10.31
N SER A 115 -3.38 15.25 -11.54
CA SER A 115 -4.40 16.13 -12.09
C SER A 115 -5.77 15.42 -12.10
N ARG A 116 -6.88 16.17 -12.05
CA ARG A 116 -8.25 15.60 -12.15
C ARG A 116 -8.48 14.76 -13.43
N SER A 117 -7.56 14.80 -14.39
CA SER A 117 -7.56 14.05 -15.64
C SER A 117 -6.61 12.84 -15.63
N ALA A 118 -6.09 12.43 -14.47
CA ALA A 118 -5.21 11.27 -14.37
C ALA A 118 -5.91 10.02 -14.91
N GLY A 119 -5.26 9.35 -15.86
CA GLY A 119 -5.75 8.07 -16.38
C GLY A 119 -5.74 6.99 -15.28
N PRO A 120 -6.46 5.86 -15.46
CA PRO A 120 -6.52 4.80 -14.45
C PRO A 120 -5.14 4.31 -13.99
N LEU A 121 -4.16 4.25 -14.90
CA LEU A 121 -2.79 3.83 -14.58
C LEU A 121 -2.05 4.86 -13.70
N GLU A 122 -2.08 6.15 -14.08
CA GLU A 122 -1.47 7.23 -13.31
C GLU A 122 -2.05 7.27 -11.89
N TRP A 123 -3.38 7.17 -11.79
CA TRP A 123 -4.08 7.11 -10.52
C TRP A 123 -3.68 5.88 -9.69
N THR A 124 -3.61 4.70 -10.31
CA THR A 124 -3.19 3.44 -9.65
C THR A 124 -1.80 3.54 -9.05
N LEU A 125 -0.82 4.06 -9.79
CA LEU A 125 0.55 4.16 -9.32
C LEU A 125 0.68 5.17 -8.18
N TRP A 126 0.01 6.31 -8.32
CA TRP A 126 0.05 7.35 -7.29
C TRP A 126 -0.66 6.91 -5.99
N ILE A 127 -1.88 6.37 -6.10
CA ILE A 127 -2.62 5.90 -4.92
C ILE A 127 -1.93 4.70 -4.28
N GLY A 128 -1.30 3.82 -5.08
CA GLY A 128 -0.52 2.69 -4.59
C GLY A 128 0.67 3.14 -3.75
N ALA A 129 1.41 4.16 -4.18
CA ALA A 129 2.50 4.74 -3.40
C ALA A 129 1.99 5.34 -2.08
N LEU A 130 0.95 6.18 -2.13
CA LEU A 130 0.39 6.84 -0.94
C LEU A 130 -0.21 5.84 0.07
N LEU A 131 -0.92 4.84 -0.44
CA LEU A 131 -1.48 3.76 0.35
C LEU A 131 -0.39 3.04 1.12
N ASN A 132 0.68 2.60 0.46
CA ASN A 132 1.76 1.86 1.12
C ASN A 132 2.52 2.73 2.12
N VAL A 133 2.67 4.04 1.88
CA VAL A 133 3.20 4.99 2.89
C VAL A 133 2.30 5.06 4.12
N SER A 134 0.99 5.09 3.92
CA SER A 134 0.02 5.11 5.01
C SER A 134 0.08 3.82 5.84
N LEU A 135 0.20 2.68 5.16
CA LEU A 135 0.31 1.36 5.78
C LEU A 135 1.60 1.20 6.61
N ILE A 136 2.72 1.82 6.21
CA ILE A 136 3.93 1.89 7.05
C ILE A 136 3.65 2.59 8.39
N VAL A 137 2.95 3.74 8.35
CA VAL A 137 2.64 4.53 9.55
C VAL A 137 1.69 3.78 10.48
N LEU A 138 0.70 3.09 9.90
CA LEU A 138 -0.28 2.31 10.65
C LEU A 138 0.26 0.94 11.11
N ASN A 139 1.43 0.53 10.61
CA ASN A 139 2.04 -0.77 10.87
C ASN A 139 1.08 -1.94 10.57
N ILE A 140 0.44 -1.87 9.40
CA ILE A 140 -0.47 -2.89 8.82
C ILE A 140 -0.27 -3.02 7.32
#